data_AF-A0A1E4I7C7-F1
#
_entry.id   AF-A0A1E4I7C7-F1
#
_cell.length_a   1.000
_cell.length_b   1.000
_cell.length_c   1.000
_cell.angle_alpha   90.00
_cell.angle_beta   90.00
_cell.angle_gamma   90.00
#
_symmetry.space_group_name_H-M   'P 1'
#
loop_
_entity.id
_entity.type
_entity.pdbx_description
1 polymer ?
#
loop_
_entity_poly.entity_id
_entity_poly.type
_entity_poly.pdbx_seq_one_letter_code
_entity_poly.pdbx_strand_id
1 'polypeptide(L)'
;MSAADEPLPAVCGGAGGGIVAGYLAPHPPHLIYAENPAQNEPRSRGGWEVLRWGYELVRRRLAADRADVLVVHAPHWITMVGHHVNCVPNPRGVSVEPIFPHLFRYHYDFRTDVELAEAILGEADDLGLVTSAMREPDVRVDYATIGALHLANPAWDIPVVSISANNNPYFYSDAALDEMETLGEATRRAVERTGRRAVLLASNSLSHLHWDVEPDLPEDMSAEHPFDQHQYEGDMRLLSAIREGPASELRELIPWHIQETSSETKAGSLTWLLAAMGWPDRTGDVLAYGTIIGTGNAIVEWRGDRG
;
A
#
# COMPACT_ATOMS: atom_id res chain seq x y z
N MET A 1 12.81 33.84 26.71
CA MET A 1 12.88 33.59 25.26
C MET A 1 12.81 32.10 25.06
N SER A 2 11.62 31.60 24.74
CA SER A 2 11.39 30.23 24.30
C SER A 2 10.61 30.38 23.00
N ALA A 3 11.22 29.95 21.90
CA ALA A 3 10.63 29.96 20.57
C ALA A 3 9.90 28.63 20.41
N ALA A 4 8.60 28.61 20.70
CA ALA A 4 7.71 27.48 20.42
C ALA A 4 6.28 28.01 20.43
N ASP A 5 5.81 28.44 19.25
CA ASP A 5 4.40 28.47 18.78
C ASP A 5 4.27 29.50 17.64
N GLU A 6 4.96 29.26 16.53
CA GLU A 6 4.51 29.82 15.25
C GLU A 6 3.78 28.70 14.49
N PRO A 7 2.48 28.84 14.20
CA PRO A 7 1.82 27.95 13.26
C PRO A 7 2.47 28.14 11.89
N LEU A 8 2.99 27.06 11.32
CA LEU A 8 3.48 27.05 9.95
C LEU A 8 2.36 27.53 9.01
N PRO A 9 2.68 28.34 7.99
CA PRO A 9 1.66 28.93 7.13
C PRO A 9 0.84 27.84 6.46
N ALA A 10 -0.49 28.04 6.43
CA ALA A 10 -1.41 27.24 5.65
C ALA A 10 -0.86 27.10 4.22
N VAL A 11 -0.76 25.87 3.74
CA VAL A 11 -0.33 25.58 2.37
C VAL A 11 -1.34 26.24 1.44
N CYS A 12 -0.98 27.41 0.91
CA CYS A 12 -1.76 28.09 -0.10
C CYS A 12 -1.87 27.18 -1.32
N GLY A 13 -3.11 26.82 -1.68
CA GLY A 13 -3.43 26.06 -2.88
C GLY A 13 -2.83 26.74 -4.12
N GLY A 14 -1.70 26.22 -4.57
CA GLY A 14 -1.20 26.45 -5.92
C GLY A 14 -2.01 25.61 -6.89
N ALA A 15 -2.35 26.18 -8.04
CA ALA A 15 -2.98 25.45 -9.14
C ALA A 15 -2.23 24.13 -9.40
N GLY A 16 -2.88 22.97 -9.24
CA GLY A 16 -2.34 21.70 -9.73
C GLY A 16 -2.38 20.45 -8.84
N GLY A 17 -3.17 20.38 -7.76
CA GLY A 17 -3.38 19.15 -6.99
C GLY A 17 -3.82 17.95 -7.85
N GLY A 18 -3.44 16.74 -7.43
CA GLY A 18 -3.66 15.48 -8.13
C GLY A 18 -2.77 14.34 -7.65
N ILE A 19 -3.02 13.14 -8.16
CA ILE A 19 -2.19 11.96 -7.90
C ILE A 19 -0.95 12.01 -8.80
N VAL A 20 0.24 12.09 -8.19
CA VAL A 20 1.51 12.25 -8.95
C VAL A 20 2.15 10.91 -9.31
N ALA A 21 1.98 9.90 -8.45
CA ALA A 21 2.42 8.54 -8.70
C ALA A 21 1.58 7.55 -7.89
N GLY A 22 1.54 6.31 -8.37
CA GLY A 22 0.89 5.20 -7.72
C GLY A 22 1.81 3.99 -7.70
N TYR A 23 1.87 3.29 -6.57
CA TYR A 23 2.75 2.14 -6.41
C TYR A 23 1.98 0.90 -5.99
N LEU A 24 2.21 -0.22 -6.68
CA LEU A 24 2.05 -1.53 -6.06
C LEU A 24 3.24 -1.71 -5.10
N ALA A 25 2.94 -1.75 -3.80
CA ALA A 25 3.92 -1.64 -2.72
C ALA A 25 3.65 -2.72 -1.66
N PRO A 26 4.08 -3.98 -1.88
CA PRO A 26 3.82 -5.10 -0.97
C PRO A 26 4.42 -4.86 0.42
N HIS A 27 3.81 -5.42 1.46
CA HIS A 27 4.15 -5.15 2.87
C HIS A 27 4.81 -6.32 3.64
N PRO A 28 5.68 -7.16 3.04
CA PRO A 28 6.22 -8.31 3.73
C PRO A 28 7.17 -7.86 4.87
N PRO A 29 6.92 -8.30 6.13
CA PRO A 29 7.70 -7.88 7.30
C PRO A 29 9.19 -8.24 7.18
N HIS A 30 9.50 -9.29 6.42
CA HIS A 30 10.85 -9.76 6.09
C HIS A 30 11.75 -8.65 5.53
N LEU A 31 11.23 -7.76 4.69
CA LEU A 31 12.03 -6.67 4.11
C LEU A 31 12.47 -5.67 5.19
N ILE A 32 11.61 -5.40 6.16
CA ILE A 32 11.89 -4.49 7.28
C ILE A 32 12.82 -5.15 8.28
N TYR A 33 12.61 -6.42 8.57
CA TYR A 33 13.52 -7.24 9.36
C TYR A 33 14.94 -7.22 8.76
N ALA A 34 15.05 -7.43 7.45
CA ALA A 34 16.30 -7.43 6.71
C ALA A 34 17.01 -6.06 6.69
N GLU A 35 16.25 -4.96 6.73
CA GLU A 35 16.79 -3.59 6.78
C GLU A 35 17.35 -3.18 8.13
N ASN A 36 16.99 -3.86 9.23
CA ASN A 36 17.39 -3.50 10.59
C ASN A 36 17.16 -2.01 10.96
N PRO A 37 15.99 -1.40 10.69
CA PRO A 37 15.74 -0.03 11.11
C PRO A 37 15.78 0.10 12.65
N ALA A 38 15.97 1.30 13.17
CA ALA A 38 16.02 1.53 14.62
C ALA A 38 14.68 1.20 15.30
N GLN A 39 13.59 1.39 14.58
CA GLN A 39 12.21 1.21 15.01
C GLN A 39 11.78 -0.25 15.14
N ASN A 40 12.43 -1.18 14.43
CA ASN A 40 12.12 -2.61 14.52
C ASN A 40 13.01 -3.27 15.59
N GLU A 41 12.40 -3.97 16.54
CA GLU A 41 13.14 -4.60 17.64
C GLU A 41 14.04 -5.76 17.19
N PRO A 42 13.56 -6.72 16.38
CA PRO A 42 14.36 -7.87 15.96
C PRO A 42 15.49 -7.45 15.00
N ARG A 43 16.56 -8.25 14.99
CA ARG A 43 17.75 -7.98 14.18
C ARG A 43 18.09 -9.17 13.31
N SER A 44 18.39 -8.88 12.05
CA SER A 44 18.69 -9.84 11.00
C SER A 44 20.13 -9.76 10.52
N ARG A 45 20.51 -10.68 9.64
CA ARG A 45 21.79 -10.66 8.91
C ARG A 45 21.70 -10.08 7.49
N GLY A 46 20.53 -9.61 7.06
CA GLY A 46 20.28 -9.14 5.68
C GLY A 46 19.11 -9.88 5.04
N GLY A 47 19.17 -10.08 3.71
CA GLY A 47 18.18 -10.84 2.96
C GLY A 47 17.28 -9.97 2.07
N TRP A 48 16.69 -10.64 1.07
CA TRP A 48 15.73 -10.11 0.09
C TRP A 48 16.17 -8.80 -0.59
N GLU A 49 17.46 -8.69 -0.91
CA GLU A 49 18.07 -7.48 -1.46
C GLU A 49 17.41 -7.03 -2.77
N VAL A 50 16.95 -7.96 -3.61
CA VAL A 50 16.27 -7.64 -4.88
C VAL A 50 15.04 -6.76 -4.65
N LEU A 51 14.17 -7.14 -3.72
CA LEU A 51 12.97 -6.37 -3.38
C LEU A 51 13.34 -5.08 -2.63
N ARG A 52 14.32 -5.14 -1.72
CA ARG A 52 14.80 -3.94 -0.99
C ARG A 52 15.40 -2.90 -1.93
N TRP A 53 16.12 -3.32 -2.96
CA TRP A 53 16.66 -2.43 -3.99
C TRP A 53 15.54 -1.84 -4.87
N GLY A 54 14.46 -2.60 -5.11
CA GLY A 54 13.24 -2.02 -5.70
C GLY A 54 12.64 -0.91 -4.83
N TYR A 55 12.58 -1.09 -3.50
CA TYR A 55 12.14 -0.05 -2.58
C TYR A 55 13.09 1.15 -2.50
N GLU A 56 14.40 0.94 -2.66
CA GLU A 56 15.35 2.04 -2.80
C GLU A 56 15.03 2.91 -4.03
N LEU A 57 14.56 2.32 -5.14
CA LEU A 57 14.07 3.08 -6.30
C LEU A 57 12.79 3.85 -5.96
N VAL A 58 11.84 3.24 -5.24
CA VAL A 58 10.61 3.93 -4.76
C VAL A 58 10.99 5.15 -3.92
N ARG A 59 11.88 5.00 -2.94
CA ARG A 59 12.34 6.11 -2.06
C ARG A 59 12.92 7.27 -2.87
N ARG A 60 13.75 6.96 -3.88
CA ARG A 60 14.35 7.98 -4.77
C ARG A 60 13.30 8.71 -5.61
N ARG A 61 12.34 7.99 -6.18
CA ARG A 61 11.26 8.58 -7.00
C ARG A 61 10.32 9.41 -6.14
N LEU A 62 9.91 8.89 -4.98
CA LEU A 62 9.07 9.58 -4.01
C LEU A 62 9.69 10.91 -3.55
N ALA A 63 10.99 10.94 -3.29
CA ALA A 63 11.71 12.17 -2.93
C ALA A 63 11.66 13.23 -4.06
N ALA A 64 11.66 12.81 -5.33
CA ALA A 64 11.52 13.70 -6.47
C ALA A 64 10.07 14.18 -6.68
N ASP A 65 9.09 13.35 -6.33
CA ASP A 65 7.66 13.62 -6.53
C ASP A 65 7.13 14.73 -5.62
N ARG A 66 7.84 15.06 -4.52
CA ARG A 66 7.46 16.08 -3.53
C ARG A 66 5.99 15.94 -3.13
N ALA A 67 5.63 14.73 -2.70
CA ALA A 67 4.28 14.42 -2.26
C ALA A 67 3.94 15.19 -0.98
N ASP A 68 2.73 15.73 -0.93
CA ASP A 68 2.18 16.33 0.29
C ASP A 68 1.67 15.24 1.26
N VAL A 69 1.29 14.08 0.71
CA VAL A 69 0.64 12.99 1.45
C VAL A 69 0.84 11.64 0.75
N LEU A 70 0.98 10.59 1.55
CA LEU A 70 0.86 9.19 1.12
C LEU A 70 -0.53 8.68 1.45
N VAL A 71 -1.23 8.09 0.49
CA VAL A 71 -2.48 7.37 0.75
C VAL A 71 -2.22 5.88 0.59
N VAL A 72 -2.54 5.09 1.61
CA VAL A 72 -2.30 3.64 1.61
C VAL A 72 -3.60 2.89 1.84
N HIS A 73 -3.86 1.91 0.98
CA HIS A 73 -4.91 0.91 1.18
C HIS A 73 -4.24 -0.42 1.54
N ALA A 74 -4.58 -0.99 2.70
CA ALA A 74 -3.91 -2.17 3.23
C ALA A 74 -4.87 -3.32 3.60
N PRO A 75 -4.56 -4.58 3.23
CA PRO A 75 -5.42 -5.74 3.36
C PRO A 75 -5.59 -6.19 4.82
N HIS A 76 -4.66 -5.85 5.71
CA HIS A 76 -4.67 -6.33 7.09
C HIS A 76 -5.37 -5.41 8.08
N TRP A 77 -5.85 -4.24 7.64
CA TRP A 77 -6.95 -3.56 8.32
C TRP A 77 -8.27 -4.01 7.71
N ILE A 78 -8.71 -5.19 8.12
CA ILE A 78 -9.94 -5.80 7.61
C ILE A 78 -11.15 -5.17 8.31
N THR A 79 -12.12 -4.71 7.53
CA THR A 79 -13.41 -4.20 8.03
C THR A 79 -14.58 -4.98 7.45
N MET A 80 -15.62 -5.21 8.26
CA MET A 80 -16.82 -5.93 7.80
C MET A 80 -17.94 -4.98 7.36
N VAL A 81 -18.00 -3.77 7.91
CA VAL A 81 -19.06 -2.80 7.64
C VAL A 81 -18.44 -1.56 7.02
N GLY A 82 -18.46 -1.52 5.69
CA GLY A 82 -17.96 -0.40 4.89
C GLY A 82 -16.44 -0.21 4.93
N HIS A 83 -16.01 0.88 4.30
CA HIS A 83 -14.62 1.30 4.16
C HIS A 83 -14.26 2.31 5.24
N HIS A 84 -13.26 2.00 6.06
CA HIS A 84 -12.84 2.85 7.16
C HIS A 84 -11.61 3.65 6.76
N VAL A 85 -11.53 4.88 7.25
CA VAL A 85 -10.38 5.77 7.02
C VAL A 85 -9.87 6.27 8.37
N ASN A 86 -8.55 6.26 8.56
CA ASN A 86 -7.93 6.74 9.78
C ASN A 86 -7.99 8.27 9.85
N CYS A 87 -8.64 8.80 10.89
CA CYS A 87 -8.77 10.23 11.16
C CYS A 87 -8.14 10.62 12.52
N VAL A 88 -7.29 9.76 13.10
CA VAL A 88 -6.52 10.08 14.31
C VAL A 88 -5.31 10.94 13.89
N PRO A 89 -5.11 12.16 14.42
CA PRO A 89 -4.08 13.08 13.90
C PRO A 89 -2.64 12.58 14.00
N ASN A 90 -2.30 11.85 15.07
CA ASN A 90 -0.94 11.35 15.32
C ASN A 90 -0.96 9.92 15.89
N PRO A 91 -1.31 8.90 15.08
CA PRO A 91 -1.27 7.52 15.52
C PRO A 91 0.16 7.12 15.88
N ARG A 92 0.33 6.49 17.03
CA ARG A 92 1.63 6.00 17.50
C ARG A 92 1.48 4.75 18.35
N GLY A 93 2.49 3.91 18.37
CA GLY A 93 2.49 2.70 19.19
C GLY A 93 3.46 1.65 18.67
N VAL A 94 3.16 0.39 19.03
CA VAL A 94 3.94 -0.76 18.58
C VAL A 94 3.04 -1.64 17.71
N SER A 95 3.44 -1.85 16.46
CA SER A 95 2.81 -2.79 15.55
C SER A 95 3.58 -4.10 15.59
N VAL A 96 2.91 -5.17 16.01
CA VAL A 96 3.47 -6.53 16.06
C VAL A 96 2.75 -7.33 15.00
N GLU A 97 3.51 -7.92 14.08
CA GLU A 97 2.94 -8.78 13.05
C GLU A 97 2.60 -10.15 13.70
N PRO A 98 1.36 -10.64 13.56
CA PRO A 98 0.91 -11.81 14.31
C PRO A 98 1.43 -13.17 13.82
N ILE A 99 1.88 -13.29 12.55
CA ILE A 99 2.35 -14.55 11.96
C ILE A 99 3.87 -14.76 12.15
N PHE A 100 4.62 -13.66 12.13
CA PHE A 100 6.06 -13.46 12.17
C PHE A 100 6.46 -12.44 13.26
N PRO A 101 6.01 -12.61 14.53
CA PRO A 101 6.35 -11.68 15.61
C PRO A 101 7.85 -11.68 15.94
N HIS A 102 8.58 -12.72 15.53
CA HIS A 102 10.04 -12.78 15.62
C HIS A 102 10.75 -11.87 14.61
N LEU A 103 10.08 -11.45 13.53
CA LEU A 103 10.64 -10.58 12.49
C LEU A 103 10.21 -9.12 12.63
N PHE A 104 8.98 -8.87 13.10
CA PHE A 104 8.39 -7.52 13.07
C PHE A 104 7.70 -7.13 14.39
N ARG A 105 8.36 -6.24 15.12
CA ARG A 105 7.87 -5.53 16.31
C ARG A 105 8.32 -4.08 16.18
N TYR A 106 7.48 -3.27 15.56
CA TYR A 106 7.86 -1.98 15.02
C TYR A 106 7.22 -0.82 15.79
N HIS A 107 8.05 0.11 16.27
CA HIS A 107 7.62 1.34 16.94
C HIS A 107 7.35 2.43 15.89
N TYR A 108 6.08 2.82 15.73
CA TYR A 108 5.66 3.82 14.74
C TYR A 108 5.14 5.10 15.40
N ASP A 109 5.34 6.21 14.71
CA ASP A 109 4.80 7.54 15.03
C ASP A 109 4.70 8.32 13.72
N PHE A 110 3.49 8.67 13.29
CA PHE A 110 3.28 9.40 12.04
C PHE A 110 2.10 10.37 12.11
N ARG A 111 2.07 11.31 11.16
CA ARG A 111 1.02 12.32 11.05
C ARG A 111 -0.03 11.90 10.03
N THR A 112 -1.30 11.99 10.40
CA THR A 112 -2.42 11.80 9.49
C THR A 112 -2.82 13.11 8.82
N ASP A 113 -3.03 13.11 7.51
CA ASP A 113 -3.73 14.22 6.83
C ASP A 113 -5.24 14.06 7.04
N VAL A 114 -5.72 14.54 8.20
CA VAL A 114 -7.12 14.37 8.62
C VAL A 114 -8.09 15.06 7.65
N GLU A 115 -7.70 16.18 7.06
CA GLU A 115 -8.54 16.90 6.08
C GLU A 115 -8.76 16.02 4.83
N LEU A 116 -7.70 15.44 4.27
CA LEU A 116 -7.85 14.52 3.14
C LEU A 116 -8.60 13.24 3.55
N ALA A 117 -8.34 12.68 4.73
CA ALA A 117 -9.03 11.51 5.23
C ALA A 117 -10.56 11.73 5.32
N GLU A 118 -10.99 12.85 5.90
CA GLU A 118 -12.41 13.22 5.96
C GLU A 118 -12.99 13.54 4.57
N ALA A 119 -12.18 14.09 3.67
CA ALA A 119 -12.60 14.31 2.30
C ALA A 119 -12.87 13.00 1.54
N ILE A 120 -12.01 11.98 1.70
CA ILE A 120 -12.20 10.64 1.11
C ILE A 120 -13.48 10.00 1.64
N LEU A 121 -13.73 10.08 2.95
CA LEU A 121 -14.97 9.59 3.56
C LEU A 121 -16.21 10.23 2.92
N GLY A 122 -16.21 11.57 2.79
CA GLY A 122 -17.33 12.29 2.18
C GLY A 122 -17.57 11.92 0.72
N GLU A 123 -16.52 11.88 -0.10
CA GLU A 123 -16.65 11.50 -1.52
C GLU A 123 -17.11 10.04 -1.70
N ALA A 124 -16.67 9.14 -0.82
CA ALA A 124 -17.07 7.73 -0.86
C ALA A 124 -18.53 7.54 -0.41
N ASP A 125 -18.97 8.26 0.63
CA ASP A 125 -20.38 8.29 1.07
C ASP A 125 -21.30 8.88 -0.01
N ASP A 126 -20.88 9.99 -0.65
CA ASP A 126 -21.60 10.62 -1.77
C ASP A 126 -21.74 9.68 -2.99
N LEU A 127 -20.79 8.75 -3.16
CA LEU A 127 -20.82 7.70 -4.18
C LEU A 127 -21.56 6.43 -3.74
N GLY A 128 -22.15 6.42 -2.54
CA GLY A 128 -22.99 5.34 -2.03
C GLY A 128 -22.25 4.21 -1.31
N LEU A 129 -20.95 4.37 -1.01
CA LEU A 129 -20.22 3.43 -0.18
C LEU A 129 -20.56 3.66 1.30
N VAL A 130 -20.70 2.57 2.05
CA VAL A 130 -20.73 2.66 3.51
C VAL A 130 -19.32 3.01 3.99
N THR A 131 -19.18 4.06 4.80
CA THR A 131 -17.87 4.49 5.31
C THR A 131 -17.86 4.74 6.81
N SER A 132 -16.67 4.74 7.43
CA SER A 132 -16.50 5.08 8.83
C SER A 132 -15.16 5.75 9.13
N ALA A 133 -15.19 6.80 9.97
CA ALA A 133 -13.98 7.45 10.46
C ALA A 133 -13.45 6.70 11.69
N MET A 134 -12.22 6.19 11.63
CA MET A 134 -11.51 5.74 12.83
C MET A 134 -10.99 6.96 13.59
N ARG A 135 -11.52 7.17 14.81
CA ARG A 135 -11.21 8.34 15.66
C ARG A 135 -10.63 7.96 17.03
N GLU A 136 -10.47 6.68 17.32
CA GLU A 136 -9.97 6.20 18.61
C GLU A 136 -8.48 6.51 18.77
N PRO A 137 -8.06 7.37 19.72
CA PRO A 137 -6.67 7.82 19.82
C PRO A 137 -5.65 6.70 20.03
N ASP A 138 -6.06 5.63 20.71
CA ASP A 138 -5.22 4.47 21.04
C ASP A 138 -5.31 3.35 19.98
N VAL A 139 -5.88 3.63 18.80
CA VAL A 139 -5.98 2.64 17.73
C VAL A 139 -4.58 2.18 17.32
N ARG A 140 -4.38 0.86 17.36
CA ARG A 140 -3.18 0.24 16.79
C ARG A 140 -3.34 0.15 15.27
N VAL A 141 -2.42 0.76 14.55
CA VAL A 141 -2.33 0.67 13.10
C VAL A 141 -1.80 -0.71 12.72
N ASP A 142 -2.43 -1.35 11.75
CA ASP A 142 -2.07 -2.70 11.30
C ASP A 142 -0.65 -2.74 10.71
N TYR A 143 -0.04 -3.93 10.74
CA TYR A 143 1.35 -4.09 10.33
C TYR A 143 1.57 -3.87 8.83
N ALA A 144 0.56 -4.08 7.98
CA ALA A 144 0.69 -3.95 6.53
C ALA A 144 0.70 -2.48 6.11
N THR A 145 -0.11 -1.66 6.77
CA THR A 145 -0.03 -0.20 6.68
C THR A 145 1.35 0.28 7.13
N ILE A 146 1.81 -0.12 8.32
CA ILE A 146 3.15 0.28 8.82
C ILE A 146 4.26 -0.22 7.88
N GLY A 147 4.12 -1.44 7.38
CA GLY A 147 5.10 -2.08 6.51
C GLY A 147 5.28 -1.33 5.19
N ALA A 148 4.18 -1.09 4.48
CA ALA A 148 4.20 -0.35 3.21
C ALA A 148 4.72 1.09 3.39
N LEU A 149 4.32 1.77 4.47
CA LEU A 149 4.76 3.13 4.76
C LEU A 149 6.24 3.21 5.10
N HIS A 150 6.78 2.31 5.94
CA HIS A 150 8.22 2.28 6.23
C HIS A 150 9.04 1.98 4.97
N LEU A 151 8.60 0.99 4.17
CA LEU A 151 9.33 0.61 2.97
C LEU A 151 9.38 1.76 1.94
N ALA A 152 8.28 2.49 1.75
CA ALA A 152 8.23 3.64 0.85
C ALA A 152 8.89 4.91 1.43
N ASN A 153 8.64 5.22 2.69
CA ASN A 153 9.13 6.42 3.37
C ASN A 153 9.64 6.13 4.80
N PRO A 154 10.86 5.60 4.96
CA PRO A 154 11.42 5.27 6.28
C PRO A 154 11.75 6.51 7.14
N ALA A 155 11.72 7.72 6.55
CA ALA A 155 11.90 8.97 7.27
C ALA A 155 10.64 9.42 8.04
N TRP A 156 9.47 8.87 7.69
CA TRP A 156 8.18 9.20 8.32
C TRP A 156 7.85 10.70 8.35
N ASP A 157 8.35 11.46 7.38
CA ASP A 157 8.22 12.92 7.28
C ASP A 157 7.03 13.39 6.42
N ILE A 158 6.49 12.50 5.58
CA ILE A 158 5.31 12.75 4.74
C ILE A 158 4.03 12.34 5.50
N PRO A 159 3.01 13.20 5.62
CA PRO A 159 1.70 12.85 6.15
C PRO A 159 1.06 11.65 5.44
N VAL A 160 0.17 10.95 6.15
CA VAL A 160 -0.44 9.70 5.69
C VAL A 160 -1.97 9.77 5.73
N VAL A 161 -2.64 9.07 4.82
CA VAL A 161 -4.01 8.62 5.00
C VAL A 161 -4.02 7.10 4.81
N SER A 162 -4.47 6.36 5.83
CA SER A 162 -4.63 4.90 5.74
C SER A 162 -6.09 4.52 5.59
N ILE A 163 -6.37 3.57 4.71
CA ILE A 163 -7.70 3.09 4.35
C ILE A 163 -7.76 1.57 4.60
N SER A 164 -8.85 1.12 5.23
CA SER A 164 -9.09 -0.30 5.49
C SER A 164 -9.43 -1.07 4.21
N ALA A 165 -9.12 -2.36 4.18
CA ALA A 165 -9.72 -3.26 3.20
C ALA A 165 -11.07 -3.79 3.73
N ASN A 166 -12.16 -3.33 3.12
CA ASN A 166 -13.45 -3.94 3.39
C ASN A 166 -13.46 -5.39 2.85
N ASN A 167 -13.91 -6.32 3.69
CA ASN A 167 -13.84 -7.75 3.44
C ASN A 167 -14.92 -8.28 2.46
N ASN A 168 -15.64 -7.37 1.80
CA ASN A 168 -16.64 -7.70 0.79
C ASN A 168 -16.18 -8.76 -0.23
N PRO A 169 -14.96 -8.68 -0.79
CA PRO A 169 -14.45 -9.69 -1.74
C PRO A 169 -14.35 -11.12 -1.17
N TYR A 170 -14.37 -11.30 0.15
CA TYR A 170 -14.25 -12.61 0.80
C TYR A 170 -15.56 -13.14 1.39
N PHE A 171 -16.46 -12.26 1.86
CA PHE A 171 -17.66 -12.66 2.61
C PHE A 171 -18.98 -12.45 1.87
N TYR A 172 -19.02 -11.59 0.86
CA TYR A 172 -20.23 -11.30 0.10
C TYR A 172 -20.01 -11.68 -1.35
N SER A 173 -20.83 -12.62 -1.86
CA SER A 173 -20.63 -13.22 -3.19
C SER A 173 -20.79 -12.25 -4.35
N ASP A 174 -21.42 -11.09 -4.11
CA ASP A 174 -21.88 -10.18 -5.16
C ASP A 174 -21.21 -8.80 -5.09
N ALA A 175 -20.42 -8.50 -4.05
CA ALA A 175 -19.65 -7.26 -3.92
C ALA A 175 -18.21 -7.48 -4.40
N ALA A 176 -18.07 -7.47 -5.72
CA ALA A 176 -16.84 -7.61 -6.48
C ALA A 176 -15.94 -6.37 -6.32
N LEU A 177 -14.76 -6.41 -6.95
CA LEU A 177 -13.78 -5.32 -7.00
C LEU A 177 -14.35 -3.92 -7.37
N ASP A 178 -15.60 -3.85 -7.85
CA ASP A 178 -16.40 -2.65 -8.12
C ASP A 178 -16.45 -1.63 -6.97
N GLU A 179 -16.56 -2.08 -5.71
CA GLU A 179 -16.51 -1.15 -4.57
C GLU A 179 -15.14 -0.47 -4.46
N MET A 180 -14.07 -1.20 -4.79
CA MET A 180 -12.71 -0.66 -4.81
C MET A 180 -12.52 0.30 -5.98
N GLU A 181 -13.23 0.09 -7.10
CA GLU A 181 -13.28 1.08 -8.18
C GLU A 181 -13.93 2.38 -7.71
N THR A 182 -15.05 2.27 -7.00
CA THR A 182 -15.78 3.43 -6.47
C THR A 182 -14.97 4.15 -5.39
N LEU A 183 -14.28 3.41 -4.52
CA LEU A 183 -13.39 3.96 -3.50
C LEU A 183 -12.17 4.65 -4.12
N GLY A 184 -11.63 4.09 -5.21
CA GLY A 184 -10.55 4.70 -5.97
C GLY A 184 -11.00 6.03 -6.58
N GLU A 185 -12.16 6.06 -7.22
CA GLU A 185 -12.77 7.29 -7.75
C GLU A 185 -13.01 8.34 -6.66
N ALA A 186 -13.56 7.93 -5.50
CA ALA A 186 -13.74 8.80 -4.34
C ALA A 186 -12.39 9.39 -3.86
N THR A 187 -11.36 8.56 -3.81
CA THR A 187 -10.01 8.95 -3.43
C THR A 187 -9.46 10.02 -4.38
N ARG A 188 -9.60 9.81 -5.69
CA ARG A 188 -9.18 10.76 -6.73
C ARG A 188 -9.87 12.11 -6.58
N ARG A 189 -11.20 12.12 -6.42
CA ARG A 189 -11.98 13.35 -6.20
C ARG A 189 -11.54 14.10 -4.95
N ALA A 190 -11.33 13.39 -3.86
CA ALA A 190 -10.89 14.00 -2.59
C ALA A 190 -9.50 14.64 -2.72
N VAL A 191 -8.55 13.98 -3.39
CA VAL A 191 -7.20 14.52 -3.66
C VAL A 191 -7.29 15.78 -4.53
N GLU A 192 -8.08 15.76 -5.60
CA GLU A 192 -8.29 16.91 -6.48
C GLU A 192 -8.95 18.08 -5.74
N ARG A 193 -9.98 17.81 -4.94
CA ARG A 193 -10.74 18.80 -4.16
C ARG A 193 -9.91 19.48 -3.08
N THR A 194 -9.07 18.71 -2.39
CA THR A 194 -8.17 19.21 -1.32
C THR A 194 -6.87 19.80 -1.86
N GLY A 195 -6.65 19.74 -3.18
CA GLY A 195 -5.48 20.29 -3.85
C GLY A 195 -4.17 19.59 -3.51
N ARG A 196 -4.21 18.37 -2.96
CA ARG A 196 -3.02 17.63 -2.53
C ARG A 196 -2.24 17.05 -3.71
N ARG A 197 -0.92 17.00 -3.59
CA ARG A 197 -0.03 16.15 -4.41
C ARG A 197 0.09 14.80 -3.73
N ALA A 198 -0.76 13.85 -4.09
CA ALA A 198 -0.80 12.55 -3.42
C ALA A 198 0.04 11.50 -4.15
N VAL A 199 0.71 10.65 -3.38
CA VAL A 199 1.22 9.36 -3.87
C VAL A 199 0.38 8.24 -3.25
N LEU A 200 -0.03 7.28 -4.08
CA LEU A 200 -0.86 6.16 -3.67
C LEU A 200 -0.03 4.89 -3.49
N LEU A 201 -0.31 4.11 -2.44
CA LEU A 201 0.33 2.84 -2.13
C LEU A 201 -0.72 1.73 -2.05
N ALA A 202 -0.79 0.89 -3.09
CA ALA A 202 -1.53 -0.37 -3.04
C ALA A 202 -0.70 -1.40 -2.29
N SER A 203 -1.04 -1.64 -1.03
CA SER A 203 -0.30 -2.53 -0.17
C SER A 203 -0.75 -3.98 -0.38
N ASN A 204 -0.32 -4.67 -1.42
CA ASN A 204 -0.58 -6.10 -1.59
C ASN A 204 0.58 -6.81 -2.30
N SER A 205 0.77 -8.09 -2.00
CA SER A 205 1.54 -9.06 -2.77
C SER A 205 0.75 -9.55 -3.99
N LEU A 206 1.35 -10.41 -4.80
CA LEU A 206 0.73 -11.05 -5.96
C LEU A 206 0.24 -12.45 -5.56
N SER A 207 0.76 -13.50 -6.19
CA SER A 207 0.46 -14.88 -5.81
C SER A 207 0.72 -15.14 -4.31
N HIS A 208 -0.20 -15.86 -3.66
CA HIS A 208 -0.20 -15.94 -2.20
C HIS A 208 -0.18 -17.37 -1.62
N LEU A 209 0.06 -18.42 -2.42
CA LEU A 209 0.44 -19.70 -1.82
C LEU A 209 1.86 -19.59 -1.27
N HIS A 210 2.09 -20.25 -0.13
CA HIS A 210 3.27 -20.05 0.69
C HIS A 210 3.70 -21.33 1.40
N TRP A 211 4.95 -21.37 1.85
CA TRP A 211 5.47 -22.44 2.69
C TRP A 211 4.80 -22.43 4.07
N ASP A 212 4.58 -23.60 4.64
CA ASP A 212 4.05 -23.79 6.00
C ASP A 212 5.15 -23.95 7.06
N VAL A 213 6.42 -23.88 6.63
CA VAL A 213 7.61 -23.98 7.47
C VAL A 213 8.62 -22.91 7.04
N GLU A 214 9.27 -22.27 8.01
CA GLU A 214 10.38 -21.34 7.80
C GLU A 214 11.73 -22.07 8.04
N PRO A 215 12.81 -21.76 7.30
CA PRO A 215 14.15 -22.23 7.65
C PRO A 215 14.59 -21.75 9.04
N ASP A 216 15.52 -22.48 9.68
CA ASP A 216 16.07 -22.10 11.00
C ASP A 216 16.62 -20.66 11.03
N LEU A 217 17.16 -20.21 9.89
CA LEU A 217 17.55 -18.83 9.66
C LEU A 217 16.58 -18.23 8.63
N PRO A 218 15.65 -17.34 9.03
CA PRO A 218 14.67 -16.74 8.13
C PRO A 218 15.28 -16.09 6.89
N GLU A 219 16.49 -15.51 7.03
CA GLU A 219 17.17 -14.79 5.94
C GLU A 219 18.01 -15.69 5.02
N ASP A 220 17.91 -17.01 5.17
CA ASP A 220 18.59 -17.94 4.28
C ASP A 220 17.97 -17.91 2.88
N MET A 221 18.48 -17.00 2.05
CA MET A 221 18.04 -16.80 0.67
C MET A 221 18.29 -18.03 -0.23
N SER A 222 19.02 -19.07 0.23
CA SER A 222 19.13 -20.33 -0.51
C SER A 222 17.87 -21.20 -0.41
N ALA A 223 17.01 -20.94 0.58
CA ALA A 223 15.72 -21.59 0.77
C ALA A 223 14.55 -20.79 0.18
N GLU A 224 14.76 -19.53 -0.20
CA GLU A 224 13.71 -18.66 -0.75
C GLU A 224 13.53 -18.88 -2.26
N HIS A 225 12.32 -19.27 -2.65
CA HIS A 225 11.92 -19.47 -4.05
C HIS A 225 10.40 -19.47 -4.17
N PRO A 226 9.82 -19.32 -5.38
CA PRO A 226 8.37 -19.44 -5.59
C PRO A 226 7.82 -20.75 -5.01
N PHE A 227 6.62 -20.68 -4.44
CA PHE A 227 5.95 -21.86 -3.88
C PHE A 227 5.76 -22.94 -4.94
N ASP A 228 5.27 -22.56 -6.13
CA ASP A 228 5.27 -23.42 -7.31
C ASP A 228 5.48 -22.63 -8.62
N GLN A 229 5.66 -23.37 -9.71
CA GLN A 229 5.86 -22.79 -11.04
C GLN A 229 4.59 -22.13 -11.59
N HIS A 230 3.41 -22.65 -11.24
CA HIS A 230 2.13 -22.17 -11.78
C HIS A 230 1.84 -20.74 -11.32
N GLN A 231 2.00 -20.47 -10.02
CA GLN A 231 1.77 -19.14 -9.48
C GLN A 231 2.83 -18.13 -9.98
N TYR A 232 4.09 -18.57 -10.12
CA TYR A 232 5.16 -17.75 -10.70
C TYR A 232 4.83 -17.35 -12.14
N GLU A 233 4.37 -18.30 -12.97
CA GLU A 233 3.91 -18.02 -14.33
C GLU A 233 2.70 -17.08 -14.35
N GLY A 234 1.79 -17.23 -13.40
CA GLY A 234 0.67 -16.31 -13.19
C GLY A 234 1.13 -14.88 -12.90
N ASP A 235 2.08 -14.71 -11.98
CA ASP A 235 2.69 -13.42 -11.68
C ASP A 235 3.38 -12.83 -12.90
N MET A 236 4.18 -13.63 -13.62
CA MET A 236 4.89 -13.16 -14.80
C MET A 236 3.92 -12.71 -15.90
N ARG A 237 2.80 -13.41 -16.09
CA ARG A 237 1.76 -13.00 -17.04
C ARG A 237 1.16 -11.64 -16.67
N LEU A 238 0.85 -11.42 -15.39
CA LEU A 238 0.35 -10.12 -14.92
C LEU A 238 1.39 -9.01 -15.12
N LEU A 239 2.66 -9.27 -14.74
CA LEU A 239 3.75 -8.30 -14.88
C LEU A 239 4.11 -7.99 -16.34
N SER A 240 3.99 -8.96 -17.25
CA SER A 240 4.12 -8.71 -18.68
C SER A 240 3.04 -7.76 -19.18
N ALA A 241 1.77 -7.99 -18.85
CA ALA A 241 0.69 -7.08 -19.22
C ALA A 241 0.91 -5.66 -18.68
N ILE A 242 1.36 -5.54 -17.43
CA ILE A 242 1.71 -4.25 -16.82
C ILE A 242 2.78 -3.50 -17.62
N ARG A 243 3.80 -4.21 -18.14
CA ARG A 243 4.91 -3.60 -18.89
C ARG A 243 4.58 -3.28 -20.33
N GLU A 244 3.60 -3.95 -20.92
CA GLU A 244 3.36 -3.98 -22.37
C GLU A 244 2.11 -3.20 -22.78
N GLY A 245 1.09 -3.15 -21.93
CA GLY A 245 -0.22 -2.57 -22.24
C GLY A 245 -0.66 -1.43 -21.30
N PRO A 246 -1.74 -0.71 -21.67
CA PRO A 246 -2.37 0.26 -20.79
C PRO A 246 -3.00 -0.44 -19.58
N ALA A 247 -3.11 0.28 -18.45
CA ALA A 247 -3.64 -0.30 -17.22
C ALA A 247 -5.08 -0.84 -17.37
N SER A 248 -5.87 -0.32 -18.32
CA SER A 248 -7.24 -0.77 -18.61
C SER A 248 -7.32 -2.27 -18.95
N GLU A 249 -6.29 -2.87 -19.55
CA GLU A 249 -6.23 -4.31 -19.83
C GLU A 249 -6.18 -5.16 -18.55
N LEU A 250 -5.73 -4.58 -17.44
CA LEU A 250 -5.62 -5.28 -16.16
C LEU A 250 -6.99 -5.55 -15.51
N ARG A 251 -8.06 -4.90 -15.96
CA ARG A 251 -9.44 -5.11 -15.46
C ARG A 251 -9.90 -6.56 -15.59
N GLU A 252 -9.53 -7.22 -16.68
CA GLU A 252 -9.84 -8.64 -16.91
C GLU A 252 -8.78 -9.56 -16.30
N LEU A 253 -7.51 -9.11 -16.28
CA LEU A 253 -6.39 -9.95 -15.86
C LEU A 253 -6.28 -10.08 -14.34
N ILE A 254 -6.67 -9.08 -13.56
CA ILE A 254 -6.66 -9.11 -12.10
C ILE A 254 -7.60 -10.21 -11.55
N PRO A 255 -8.89 -10.27 -11.95
CA PRO A 255 -9.79 -11.36 -11.53
C PRO A 255 -9.26 -12.74 -11.90
N TRP A 256 -8.70 -12.91 -13.10
CA TRP A 256 -8.08 -14.15 -13.52
C TRP A 256 -6.89 -14.52 -12.61
N HIS A 257 -5.98 -13.58 -12.34
CA HIS A 257 -4.80 -13.81 -11.50
C HIS A 257 -5.18 -14.18 -10.06
N ILE A 258 -6.22 -13.54 -9.51
CA ILE A 258 -6.80 -13.89 -8.21
C ILE A 258 -7.24 -15.36 -8.17
N GLN A 259 -7.98 -15.78 -9.19
CA GLN A 259 -8.52 -17.13 -9.25
C GLN A 259 -7.43 -18.19 -9.39
N GLU A 260 -6.42 -17.95 -10.22
CA GLU A 260 -5.37 -18.94 -10.50
C GLU A 260 -4.30 -19.02 -9.41
N THR A 261 -3.99 -17.91 -8.73
CA THR A 261 -2.81 -17.84 -7.85
C THR A 261 -3.13 -17.58 -6.37
N SER A 262 -4.43 -17.57 -6.02
CA SER A 262 -4.90 -17.15 -4.69
C SER A 262 -4.38 -15.76 -4.30
N SER A 263 -4.31 -14.86 -5.28
CA SER A 263 -3.63 -13.57 -5.17
C SER A 263 -4.16 -12.67 -4.06
N GLU A 264 -3.27 -11.94 -3.39
CA GLU A 264 -3.65 -10.92 -2.40
C GLU A 264 -4.36 -9.72 -3.02
N THR A 265 -4.22 -9.51 -4.34
CA THR A 265 -4.93 -8.44 -5.06
C THR A 265 -6.45 -8.55 -4.88
N LYS A 266 -6.96 -9.72 -4.47
CA LYS A 266 -8.35 -9.94 -4.05
C LYS A 266 -8.81 -8.99 -2.93
N ALA A 267 -7.91 -8.55 -2.07
CA ALA A 267 -8.21 -7.57 -1.04
C ALA A 267 -8.52 -6.16 -1.57
N GLY A 268 -8.26 -5.91 -2.86
CA GLY A 268 -8.75 -4.72 -3.55
C GLY A 268 -7.74 -3.58 -3.73
N SER A 269 -6.57 -3.64 -3.07
CA SER A 269 -5.61 -2.52 -3.10
C SER A 269 -5.15 -2.17 -4.52
N LEU A 270 -4.83 -3.16 -5.36
CA LEU A 270 -4.44 -2.90 -6.75
C LEU A 270 -5.57 -2.28 -7.58
N THR A 271 -6.81 -2.77 -7.44
CA THR A 271 -7.97 -2.18 -8.13
C THR A 271 -8.24 -0.76 -7.66
N TRP A 272 -8.24 -0.52 -6.35
CA TRP A 272 -8.38 0.81 -5.76
C TRP A 272 -7.36 1.79 -6.34
N LEU A 273 -6.09 1.37 -6.42
CA LEU A 273 -5.01 2.18 -6.96
C LEU A 273 -5.26 2.54 -8.42
N LEU A 274 -5.50 1.53 -9.28
CA LEU A 274 -5.69 1.76 -10.71
C LEU A 274 -6.94 2.59 -10.98
N ALA A 275 -8.02 2.38 -10.23
CA ALA A 275 -9.23 3.19 -10.33
C ALA A 275 -9.01 4.63 -9.88
N ALA A 276 -8.29 4.87 -8.77
CA ALA A 276 -7.93 6.21 -8.33
C ALA A 276 -7.04 6.93 -9.35
N MET A 277 -6.22 6.20 -10.09
CA MET A 277 -5.43 6.74 -11.19
C MET A 277 -6.20 6.86 -12.52
N GLY A 278 -7.50 6.51 -12.53
CA GLY A 278 -8.34 6.60 -13.72
C GLY A 278 -8.02 5.54 -14.79
N TRP A 279 -7.45 4.40 -14.41
CA TRP A 279 -7.01 3.32 -15.30
C TRP A 279 -6.12 3.86 -16.43
N PRO A 280 -4.92 4.37 -16.06
CA PRO A 280 -4.15 5.24 -16.94
C PRO A 280 -3.79 4.54 -18.25
N ASP A 281 -3.86 5.28 -19.36
CA ASP A 281 -3.53 4.79 -20.71
C ASP A 281 -2.01 4.72 -20.94
N ARG A 282 -1.33 4.00 -20.05
CA ARG A 282 0.12 3.80 -20.04
C ARG A 282 0.48 2.53 -19.30
N THR A 283 1.69 2.06 -19.57
CA THR A 283 2.29 0.92 -18.88
C THR A 283 2.74 1.30 -17.47
N GLY A 284 2.90 0.28 -16.61
CA GLY A 284 3.58 0.40 -15.32
C GLY A 284 5.05 0.02 -15.42
N ASP A 285 5.89 0.66 -14.62
CA ASP A 285 7.32 0.34 -14.49
C ASP A 285 7.53 -0.65 -13.34
N VAL A 286 7.88 -1.90 -13.68
CA VAL A 286 8.13 -2.95 -12.69
C VAL A 286 9.55 -2.82 -12.17
N LEU A 287 9.69 -2.25 -10.98
CA LEU A 287 10.96 -1.92 -10.32
C LEU A 287 11.66 -3.14 -9.75
N ALA A 288 10.90 -4.10 -9.24
CA ALA A 288 11.42 -5.36 -8.74
C ALA A 288 10.33 -6.44 -8.72
N TYR A 289 10.76 -7.69 -8.78
CA TYR A 289 9.98 -8.86 -8.43
C TYR A 289 10.86 -9.80 -7.61
N GLY A 290 10.28 -10.48 -6.64
CA GLY A 290 10.94 -11.50 -5.85
C GLY A 290 9.92 -12.28 -5.03
N THR A 291 10.39 -13.33 -4.37
CA THR A 291 9.55 -14.13 -3.50
C THR A 291 9.92 -13.95 -2.04
N ILE A 292 8.92 -14.11 -1.18
CA ILE A 292 9.08 -14.15 0.27
C ILE A 292 8.16 -15.25 0.76
N ILE A 293 8.69 -16.24 1.49
CA ILE A 293 7.97 -17.42 1.97
C ILE A 293 7.19 -18.14 0.86
N GLY A 294 7.66 -18.05 -0.39
CA GLY A 294 6.98 -18.61 -1.57
C GLY A 294 5.98 -17.69 -2.25
N THR A 295 5.52 -16.61 -1.61
CA THR A 295 4.58 -15.62 -2.19
C THR A 295 5.28 -14.73 -3.22
N GLY A 296 4.57 -14.38 -4.29
CA GLY A 296 5.07 -13.46 -5.30
C GLY A 296 4.91 -12.00 -4.87
N ASN A 297 5.97 -11.20 -4.95
CA ASN A 297 5.95 -9.80 -4.55
C ASN A 297 6.52 -8.95 -5.68
N ALA A 298 5.80 -7.91 -6.08
CA ALA A 298 6.24 -6.98 -7.12
C ALA A 298 6.14 -5.54 -6.65
N ILE A 299 7.11 -4.73 -7.05
CA ILE A 299 7.10 -3.28 -6.84
C ILE A 299 6.90 -2.65 -8.20
N VAL A 300 5.80 -1.94 -8.39
CA VAL A 300 5.43 -1.35 -9.69
C VAL A 300 5.06 0.10 -9.50
N GLU A 301 5.52 0.98 -10.39
CA GLU A 301 5.09 2.39 -10.44
C GLU A 301 4.19 2.64 -11.65
N TRP A 302 3.11 3.39 -11.43
CA TRP A 302 2.43 4.14 -12.48
C TRP A 302 2.63 5.64 -12.24
N ARG A 303 3.01 6.36 -13.29
CA ARG A 303 3.11 7.83 -13.23
C ARG A 303 1.74 8.47 -13.46
N GLY A 304 1.40 9.48 -12.66
CA GLY A 304 0.21 10.30 -12.90
C GLY A 304 0.29 11.11 -14.20
N ASP A 305 -0.84 11.70 -14.62
CA ASP A 305 -0.92 12.49 -15.86
C ASP A 305 -0.19 13.84 -15.79
N ARG A 306 0.32 14.22 -14.61
CA ARG A 306 1.12 15.44 -14.39
C ARG A 306 2.49 15.08 -13.83
N GLY A 307 3.35 14.56 -14.70
CA GLY A 307 4.79 14.36 -14.48
C GLY A 307 5.59 14.96 -15.62
#